data_AF-A0A932LTG5-F1
#
_entry.id   AF-A0A932LTG5-F1
#
_cell.length_a   1.000
_cell.length_b   1.000
_cell.length_c   1.000
_cell.angle_alpha   90.00
_cell.angle_beta   90.00
_cell.angle_gamma   90.00
#
_symmetry.space_group_name_H-M   'P 1'
#
loop_
_entity.id
_entity.type
_entity.pdbx_description
1 polymer ?
#
loop_
_entity_poly.entity_id
_entity_poly.type
_entity_poly.pdbx_seq_one_letter_code
_entity_poly.pdbx_strand_id
1 'polypeptide(L)'
;METVTKDVVLEALKKVQDPEIHRDIVSLGMVKNLEVRGGTVAFTVELTTPACPLRERIHEDCKKALGGLNGITGVDISFGAQVRGSKSGAGQTDLLPSVKNVVLVAAGKGGVGKSTVAANLAVALKMHGAATGLLDADIYGPSIPIIMGVKGESGKVAVDGGF
;
A
#
# COMPACT_ATOMS: atom_id res chain seq x y z
N MET A 1 31.22 -5.89 27.29
CA MET A 1 30.26 -5.03 26.57
C MET A 1 29.25 -5.95 25.92
N GLU A 2 28.01 -5.95 26.39
CA GLU A 2 26.94 -6.77 25.80
C GLU A 2 26.70 -6.31 24.37
N THR A 3 27.03 -7.16 23.40
CA THR A 3 26.70 -6.97 22.00
C THR A 3 25.20 -7.10 21.83
N VAL A 4 24.52 -5.99 21.53
CA VAL A 4 23.11 -5.97 21.13
C VAL A 4 22.93 -6.86 19.91
N THR A 5 22.11 -7.91 20.03
CA THR A 5 21.80 -8.83 18.93
C THR A 5 20.49 -8.44 18.24
N LYS A 6 20.29 -8.94 17.00
CA LYS A 6 19.05 -8.69 16.24
C LYS A 6 17.81 -9.16 17.00
N ASP A 7 17.90 -10.28 17.71
CA ASP A 7 16.77 -10.84 18.47
C ASP A 7 16.34 -9.92 19.62
N VAL A 8 17.30 -9.34 20.35
CA VAL A 8 17.01 -8.38 21.43
C VAL A 8 16.31 -7.13 20.87
N VAL A 9 16.76 -6.66 19.71
CA VAL A 9 16.14 -5.52 19.02
C VAL A 9 14.71 -5.86 18.56
N LEU A 10 14.48 -7.04 17.98
CA LEU A 10 13.15 -7.48 17.57
C LEU A 10 12.19 -7.61 18.76
N GLU A 11 12.64 -8.16 19.88
CA GLU A 11 11.83 -8.25 21.10
C GLU A 11 11.48 -6.86 21.68
N ALA A 12 12.38 -5.88 21.58
CA ALA A 12 12.07 -4.50 21.96
C ALA A 12 11.04 -3.87 21.00
N LEU A 13 11.19 -4.08 19.69
CA LEU A 13 10.28 -3.55 18.67
C LEU A 13 8.88 -4.18 18.72
N LYS A 14 8.72 -5.40 19.25
CA LYS A 14 7.38 -6.01 19.51
C LYS A 14 6.50 -5.20 20.45
N LYS A 15 7.08 -4.28 21.24
CA LYS A 15 6.31 -3.39 22.13
C LYS A 15 5.68 -2.21 21.38
N VAL A 16 6.14 -1.93 20.17
CA VAL A 16 5.62 -0.84 19.33
C VAL A 16 4.38 -1.33 18.61
N GLN A 17 3.26 -0.65 18.88
CA GLN A 17 1.95 -0.97 18.32
C GLN A 17 1.66 -0.10 17.11
N ASP A 18 1.10 -0.70 16.07
CA ASP A 18 0.50 0.06 14.98
C ASP A 18 -0.78 0.75 15.50
N PRO A 19 -0.89 2.09 15.40
CA PRO A 19 -2.04 2.83 15.94
C PRO A 19 -3.35 2.61 15.19
N GLU A 20 -3.33 2.10 13.96
CA GLU A 20 -4.53 1.80 13.18
C GLU A 20 -4.99 0.35 13.38
N ILE A 21 -4.04 -0.59 13.42
CA ILE A 21 -4.31 -2.04 13.46
C ILE A 21 -4.31 -2.58 14.89
N HIS A 22 -3.81 -1.79 15.86
CA HIS A 22 -3.67 -2.17 17.27
C HIS A 22 -2.94 -3.51 17.47
N ARG A 23 -1.94 -3.76 16.61
CA ARG A 23 -1.08 -4.94 16.64
C ARG A 23 0.38 -4.56 16.48
N ASP A 24 1.29 -5.37 16.99
CA ASP A 24 2.71 -5.05 16.98
C ASP A 24 3.32 -5.06 15.57
N ILE A 25 4.20 -4.10 15.32
CA ILE A 25 4.82 -3.87 14.00
C ILE A 25 5.68 -5.07 13.53
N VAL A 26 6.17 -5.89 14.47
CA VAL A 26 6.98 -7.07 14.18
C VAL A 26 6.10 -8.23 13.70
N SER A 27 5.00 -8.52 14.39
CA SER A 27 4.03 -9.56 13.98
C SER A 27 3.28 -9.20 12.71
N LEU A 28 3.10 -7.91 12.43
CA LEU A 28 2.59 -7.44 11.14
C LEU A 28 3.62 -7.61 10.00
N GLY A 29 4.88 -7.89 10.34
CA GLY A 29 5.98 -8.05 9.40
C GLY A 29 6.37 -6.74 8.72
N MET A 30 6.13 -5.61 9.40
CA MET A 30 6.44 -4.26 8.90
C MET A 30 7.92 -3.93 9.04
N VAL A 31 8.64 -4.56 9.98
CA VAL A 31 10.09 -4.36 10.15
C VAL A 31 10.85 -5.18 9.10
N LYS A 32 11.61 -4.49 8.24
CA LYS A 32 12.45 -5.07 7.18
C LYS A 32 13.89 -4.61 7.30
N ASN A 33 14.81 -5.37 6.70
CA ASN A 33 16.23 -5.03 6.55
C ASN A 33 16.90 -4.64 7.88
N LEU A 34 16.59 -5.36 8.96
CA LEU A 34 17.17 -5.07 10.28
C LEU A 34 18.65 -5.43 10.32
N GLU A 35 19.47 -4.41 10.58
CA GLU A 35 20.91 -4.50 10.77
C GLU A 35 21.34 -3.86 12.09
N VAL A 36 22.33 -4.48 12.74
CA VAL A 36 22.96 -3.95 13.95
C VAL A 36 24.45 -3.87 13.69
N ARG A 37 25.02 -2.65 13.71
CA ARG A 37 26.43 -2.39 13.42
C ARG A 37 27.02 -1.49 14.50
N GLY A 38 27.89 -2.04 15.34
CA GLY A 38 28.67 -1.25 16.32
C GLY A 38 27.82 -0.40 17.27
N GLY A 39 26.64 -0.88 17.68
CA GLY A 39 25.69 -0.14 18.53
C GLY A 39 24.68 0.73 17.77
N THR A 40 24.80 0.86 16.44
CA THR A 40 23.78 1.52 15.62
C THR A 40 22.82 0.47 15.06
N VAL A 41 21.52 0.69 15.23
CA VAL A 41 20.45 -0.15 14.69
C VAL A 41 19.83 0.54 13.48
N ALA A 42 19.82 -0.13 12.33
CA ALA A 42 19.21 0.37 11.09
C ALA A 42 18.13 -0.60 10.60
N PHE A 43 16.95 -0.08 10.26
CA PHE A 43 15.86 -0.88 9.69
C PHE A 43 14.87 -0.04 8.88
N THR A 44 14.05 -0.72 8.10
CA THR A 44 12.93 -0.13 7.36
C THR A 44 11.60 -0.52 8.01
N VAL A 45 10.72 0.45 8.24
CA VAL A 45 9.32 0.19 8.60
C VAL A 45 8.45 0.35 7.35
N GLU A 46 7.86 -0.76 6.90
CA GLU A 46 6.88 -0.77 5.81
C GLU A 46 5.48 -0.46 6.35
N LEU A 47 5.00 0.74 6.04
CA LEU A 47 3.66 1.19 6.38
C LEU A 47 2.62 0.55 5.44
N THR A 48 1.41 0.38 5.95
CA THR A 48 0.25 -0.11 5.19
C THR A 48 -0.27 0.90 4.18
N THR A 49 -0.07 2.21 4.44
CA THR A 49 -0.44 3.29 3.53
C THR A 49 0.68 4.36 3.43
N PRO A 50 0.91 4.94 2.23
CA PRO A 50 1.96 5.94 2.02
C PRO A 50 1.62 7.32 2.63
N ALA A 51 0.34 7.58 2.91
CA ALA A 51 -0.14 8.86 3.43
C ALA A 51 -0.24 8.91 4.96
N CYS A 52 0.25 7.87 5.67
CA CYS A 52 -0.02 7.73 7.09
C CYS A 52 0.66 8.86 7.91
N PRO A 53 -0.11 9.75 8.56
CA PRO A 53 0.44 10.82 9.42
C PRO A 53 1.11 10.26 10.69
N LEU A 54 1.09 8.94 10.87
CA LEU A 54 1.55 8.23 12.05
C LEU A 54 3.02 7.82 11.95
N ARG A 55 3.70 8.13 10.84
CA ARG A 55 5.15 7.92 10.67
C ARG A 55 5.95 8.48 11.84
N GLU A 56 5.65 9.72 12.25
CA GLU A 56 6.38 10.39 13.32
C GLU A 56 6.16 9.71 14.68
N ARG A 57 4.92 9.28 14.94
CA ARG A 57 4.58 8.56 16.17
C ARG A 57 5.27 7.20 16.25
N ILE A 58 5.24 6.42 15.16
CA ILE A 58 5.93 5.13 15.10
C ILE A 58 7.44 5.32 15.24
N HIS A 59 8.00 6.39 14.66
CA HIS A 59 9.40 6.74 14.80
C HIS A 59 9.79 7.02 16.26
N GLU A 60 8.99 7.84 16.97
CA GLU A 60 9.19 8.13 18.39
C GLU A 60 9.06 6.88 19.26
N ASP A 61 8.02 6.06 19.04
CA ASP A 61 7.79 4.84 19.79
C ASP A 61 8.93 3.83 19.59
N CYS A 62 9.46 3.70 18.37
CA CYS A 62 10.63 2.87 18.09
C CYS A 62 11.89 3.39 18.80
N LYS A 63 12.15 4.69 18.74
CA LYS A 63 13.30 5.30 19.45
C LYS A 63 13.19 5.10 20.97
N LYS A 64 11.99 5.25 21.54
CA LYS A 64 11.74 5.03 22.96
C LYS A 64 11.93 3.56 23.36
N ALA A 65 11.44 2.62 22.54
CA ALA A 65 11.58 1.19 22.79
C ALA A 65 13.04 0.72 22.75
N LEU A 66 13.83 1.27 21.81
CA LEU A 66 15.25 0.92 21.65
C LEU A 66 16.18 1.70 22.58
N GLY A 67 15.84 2.93 22.96
CA GLY A 67 16.65 3.76 23.87
C GLY A 67 16.80 3.18 25.28
N GLY A 68 15.96 2.20 25.67
CA GLY A 68 16.09 1.47 26.92
C GLY A 68 17.10 0.30 26.89
N LEU A 69 17.72 0.02 25.74
CA LEU A 69 18.68 -1.08 25.60
C LEU A 69 20.13 -0.58 25.77
N ASN A 70 20.88 -1.26 26.63
CA ASN A 70 22.30 -0.98 26.82
C ASN A 70 23.10 -1.32 25.56
N GLY A 71 23.96 -0.40 25.12
CA GLY A 71 24.84 -0.61 23.96
C GLY A 71 24.29 -0.08 22.62
N ILE A 72 23.09 0.53 22.60
CA ILE A 72 22.60 1.25 21.43
C ILE A 72 23.09 2.71 21.48
N THR A 73 23.82 3.13 20.45
CA THR A 73 24.35 4.49 20.29
C THR A 73 23.58 5.30 19.25
N GLY A 74 22.80 4.65 18.39
CA GLY A 74 22.04 5.30 17.34
C GLY A 74 20.96 4.39 16.75
N VAL A 75 19.89 5.02 16.26
CA VAL A 75 18.78 4.34 15.59
C VAL A 75 18.48 5.07 14.29
N ASP A 76 18.58 4.37 13.18
CA ASP A 76 18.26 4.86 11.84
C ASP A 76 17.02 4.11 11.31
N ILE A 77 15.95 4.86 11.03
CA ILE A 77 14.66 4.30 10.64
C ILE A 77 14.27 4.88 9.28
N SER A 78 14.31 4.04 8.27
CA SER A 78 13.74 4.33 6.96
C SER A 78 12.27 3.93 6.93
N PHE A 79 11.43 4.68 6.22
CA PHE A 79 10.03 4.33 6.04
C PHE A 79 9.77 4.01 4.58
N GLY A 80 9.21 2.83 4.34
CA GLY A 80 8.69 2.42 3.05
C GLY A 80 7.16 2.29 3.12
N ALA A 81 6.53 2.19 1.95
CA ALA A 81 5.13 1.78 1.87
C ALA A 81 5.07 0.52 1.00
N GLN A 82 4.55 -0.57 1.57
CA GLN A 82 4.22 -1.78 0.82
C GLN A 82 2.73 -2.01 0.92
N VAL A 83 2.01 -1.55 -0.09
CA VAL A 83 0.62 -1.93 -0.28
C VAL A 83 0.62 -3.38 -0.76
N ARG A 84 0.42 -4.31 0.17
CA ARG A 84 0.19 -5.72 -0.19
C ARG A 84 -1.05 -5.73 -1.08
N GLY A 85 -0.88 -6.08 -2.36
CA GLY A 85 -2.01 -6.37 -3.23
C GLY A 85 -2.88 -7.41 -2.53
N SER A 86 -4.20 -7.23 -2.54
CA SER A 86 -5.07 -8.28 -2.04
C SER A 86 -4.70 -9.54 -2.83
N LYS A 87 -4.23 -10.60 -2.16
CA LYS A 87 -4.23 -11.93 -2.77
C LYS A 87 -5.71 -12.24 -2.98
N SER A 88 -6.16 -11.91 -4.18
CA SER A 88 -7.55 -11.99 -4.59
C SER A 88 -8.05 -13.39 -4.28
N GLY A 89 -9.25 -13.48 -3.72
CA GLY A 89 -9.87 -14.73 -3.35
C GLY A 89 -9.81 -15.76 -4.48
N ALA A 90 -9.88 -17.04 -4.10
CA ALA A 90 -9.90 -18.18 -5.01
C ALA A 90 -10.80 -17.89 -6.23
N GLY A 91 -10.18 -17.67 -7.39
CA GLY A 91 -10.91 -17.37 -8.63
C GLY A 91 -10.45 -16.14 -9.43
N GLN A 92 -9.50 -15.34 -8.94
CA GLN A 92 -8.84 -14.38 -9.83
C GLN A 92 -7.89 -15.14 -10.75
N THR A 93 -8.44 -15.56 -11.89
CA THR A 93 -7.68 -15.99 -13.06
C THR A 93 -6.69 -14.89 -13.46
N ASP A 94 -5.51 -15.28 -13.92
CA ASP A 94 -4.39 -14.44 -14.39
C ASP A 94 -4.72 -13.50 -15.58
N LEU A 95 -5.98 -13.07 -15.73
CA LEU A 95 -6.45 -12.25 -16.85
C LEU A 95 -5.83 -10.85 -16.86
N LEU A 96 -5.45 -10.33 -15.70
CA LEU A 96 -4.85 -9.00 -15.54
C LEU A 96 -3.66 -9.06 -14.57
N PRO A 97 -2.54 -9.72 -14.93
CA PRO A 97 -1.45 -10.04 -14.02
C PRO A 97 -0.69 -8.79 -13.52
N SER A 98 -0.76 -7.68 -14.26
CA SER A 98 -0.17 -6.39 -13.87
C SER A 98 -1.09 -5.54 -12.97
N VAL A 99 -2.35 -5.93 -12.79
CA VAL A 99 -3.33 -5.16 -12.02
C VAL A 99 -3.38 -5.62 -10.57
N LYS A 100 -2.95 -4.75 -9.65
CA LYS A 100 -2.86 -5.07 -8.22
C LYS A 100 -4.22 -5.22 -7.53
N ASN A 101 -5.24 -4.51 -8.00
CA ASN A 101 -6.58 -4.47 -7.39
C ASN A 101 -7.65 -4.29 -8.47
N VAL A 102 -8.76 -5.01 -8.37
CA VAL A 102 -9.94 -4.86 -9.25
C VAL A 102 -11.14 -4.46 -8.41
N VAL A 103 -11.76 -3.31 -8.72
CA VAL A 103 -12.95 -2.81 -8.03
C VAL A 103 -14.14 -2.94 -8.98
N LEU A 104 -15.09 -3.80 -8.65
CA LEU A 104 -16.33 -3.95 -9.41
C LEU A 104 -17.36 -2.91 -8.95
N VAL A 105 -17.80 -2.05 -9.87
CA VAL A 105 -18.89 -1.10 -9.64
C VAL A 105 -20.12 -1.57 -10.42
N ALA A 106 -21.10 -2.13 -9.73
CA ALA A 106 -22.30 -2.72 -10.33
C ALA A 106 -23.58 -2.07 -9.75
N ALA A 107 -24.67 -2.12 -10.52
CA ALA A 107 -25.99 -1.66 -10.12
C ALA A 107 -27.09 -2.56 -10.70
N GLY A 108 -28.12 -2.85 -9.91
CA GLY A 108 -29.27 -3.66 -10.35
C GLY A 108 -30.36 -2.90 -11.09
N LYS A 109 -30.23 -1.57 -11.25
CA LYS A 109 -31.22 -0.68 -11.88
C LYS A 109 -30.52 0.39 -12.73
N GLY A 110 -31.19 0.84 -13.79
CA GLY A 110 -30.74 1.96 -14.62
C GLY A 110 -30.87 3.31 -13.89
N GLY A 111 -29.98 4.26 -14.19
CA GLY A 111 -30.08 5.65 -13.70
C GLY A 111 -29.60 5.91 -12.27
N VAL A 112 -29.09 4.91 -11.55
CA VAL A 112 -28.63 5.08 -10.15
C VAL A 112 -27.25 5.75 -10.00
N GLY A 113 -26.63 6.18 -11.11
CA GLY A 113 -25.33 6.84 -11.09
C GLY A 113 -24.11 5.91 -11.05
N LYS A 114 -24.25 4.60 -11.36
CA LYS A 114 -23.13 3.63 -11.42
C LYS A 114 -21.91 4.18 -12.17
N SER A 115 -22.11 4.68 -13.39
CA SER A 115 -21.03 5.16 -14.26
C SER A 115 -20.42 6.46 -13.73
N THR A 116 -21.22 7.33 -13.10
CA THR A 116 -20.75 8.54 -12.42
C THR A 116 -19.86 8.22 -11.23
N VAL A 117 -20.25 7.24 -10.41
CA VAL A 117 -19.43 6.78 -9.27
C VAL A 117 -18.14 6.15 -9.77
N ALA A 118 -18.21 5.27 -10.78
CA ALA A 118 -17.04 4.62 -11.35
C ALA A 118 -16.02 5.63 -11.92
N ALA A 119 -16.49 6.63 -12.68
CA ALA A 119 -15.64 7.68 -13.24
C ALA A 119 -14.97 8.52 -12.14
N ASN A 120 -15.73 9.02 -11.17
CA ASN A 120 -15.17 9.83 -10.09
C ASN A 120 -14.20 9.04 -9.21
N LEU A 121 -14.49 7.76 -8.94
CA LEU A 121 -13.58 6.89 -8.20
C LEU A 121 -12.26 6.71 -8.95
N ALA A 122 -12.30 6.47 -10.27
CA ALA A 122 -11.09 6.33 -11.07
C ALA A 122 -10.26 7.63 -11.10
N VAL A 123 -10.91 8.78 -11.26
CA VAL A 123 -10.24 10.10 -11.22
C VAL A 123 -9.61 10.34 -9.85
N ALA A 124 -10.33 10.09 -8.77
CA ALA A 124 -9.82 10.27 -7.41
C ALA A 124 -8.60 9.37 -7.14
N LEU A 125 -8.66 8.08 -7.51
CA LEU A 125 -7.53 7.16 -7.37
C LEU A 125 -6.30 7.65 -8.17
N LYS A 126 -6.51 8.13 -9.40
CA LYS A 126 -5.44 8.70 -10.23
C LYS A 126 -4.85 9.97 -9.60
N MET A 127 -5.68 10.85 -9.06
CA MET A 127 -5.25 12.06 -8.35
C MET A 127 -4.43 11.74 -7.09
N HIS A 128 -4.73 10.62 -6.43
CA HIS A 128 -3.96 10.11 -5.30
C HIS A 128 -2.73 9.27 -5.72
N GLY A 129 -2.34 9.31 -6.99
CA GLY A 129 -1.09 8.72 -7.49
C GLY A 129 -1.17 7.24 -7.87
N ALA A 130 -2.35 6.63 -7.87
CA ALA A 130 -2.49 5.26 -8.33
C ALA A 130 -2.37 5.17 -9.87
N ALA A 131 -1.77 4.08 -10.35
CA ALA A 131 -1.94 3.64 -11.73
C ALA A 131 -3.37 3.09 -11.85
N THR A 132 -4.24 3.80 -12.58
CA THR A 132 -5.67 3.53 -12.63
C THR A 132 -6.14 3.37 -14.07
N GLY A 133 -6.88 2.29 -14.32
CA GLY A 133 -7.66 2.09 -15.54
C GLY A 133 -9.15 2.11 -15.22
N LEU A 134 -9.97 2.46 -16.21
CA LEU A 134 -11.42 2.45 -16.11
C LEU A 134 -11.99 1.71 -17.33
N LEU A 135 -12.82 0.69 -17.08
CA LEU A 135 -13.42 -0.16 -18.09
C LEU A 135 -14.95 -0.08 -17.97
N ASP A 136 -15.63 0.23 -19.08
CA ASP A 136 -17.08 0.10 -19.17
C ASP A 136 -17.43 -1.29 -19.69
N ALA A 137 -18.10 -2.08 -18.86
CA ALA A 137 -18.57 -3.42 -19.22
C ALA A 137 -20.02 -3.41 -19.78
N ASP A 138 -20.63 -2.24 -19.91
CA ASP A 138 -21.95 -2.10 -20.54
C ASP A 138 -21.83 -2.09 -22.07
N ILE A 139 -22.12 -3.22 -22.70
CA ILE A 139 -21.99 -3.43 -24.15
C ILE A 139 -23.02 -2.60 -24.93
N TYR A 140 -24.22 -2.38 -24.39
CA TYR A 140 -25.33 -1.80 -25.14
C TYR A 140 -25.46 -0.29 -24.95
N GLY A 141 -24.88 0.27 -23.89
CA GLY A 141 -24.97 1.70 -23.61
C GLY A 141 -23.78 2.23 -22.79
N PRO A 142 -22.54 2.15 -23.31
CA PRO A 142 -21.37 2.59 -22.59
C PRO A 142 -21.46 4.09 -22.31
N SER A 143 -21.47 4.46 -21.04
CA SER A 143 -21.61 5.86 -20.59
C SER A 143 -20.26 6.48 -20.24
N ILE A 144 -19.25 5.65 -19.92
CA ILE A 144 -17.93 6.13 -19.50
C ILE A 144 -17.25 6.99 -20.56
N PRO A 145 -17.20 6.63 -21.87
CA PRO A 145 -16.56 7.48 -22.88
C PRO A 145 -17.16 8.89 -22.92
N ILE A 146 -18.49 8.98 -22.79
CA ILE A 146 -19.23 10.24 -22.78
C ILE A 146 -18.88 11.07 -21.54
N ILE A 147 -18.94 10.44 -20.35
CA ILE A 147 -18.62 11.10 -19.06
C ILE A 147 -17.18 11.61 -19.04
N MET A 148 -16.24 10.84 -19.60
CA MET A 148 -14.83 11.20 -19.66
C MET A 148 -14.49 12.17 -20.81
N GLY A 149 -15.48 12.59 -21.59
CA GLY A 149 -15.27 13.52 -22.71
C GLY A 149 -14.43 12.95 -23.85
N VAL A 150 -14.35 11.62 -23.96
CA VAL A 150 -13.58 10.94 -25.01
C VAL A 150 -14.36 11.06 -26.32
N LYS A 151 -13.82 11.83 -27.27
CA LYS A 151 -14.40 12.00 -28.60
C LYS A 151 -13.72 11.07 -29.59
N GLY A 152 -14.48 10.16 -30.18
CA GLY A 152 -14.36 9.77 -31.59
C GLY A 152 -13.05 9.17 -32.09
N GLU A 153 -12.14 8.68 -31.25
CA GLU A 153 -11.10 7.76 -31.70
C GLU A 153 -11.08 6.54 -30.78
N SER A 154 -11.37 5.37 -31.36
CA SER A 154 -10.96 4.10 -30.76
C SER A 154 -9.43 4.13 -30.73
N GLY A 155 -8.86 4.62 -29.63
CA GLY A 155 -7.42 4.59 -29.43
C GLY A 155 -6.94 3.17 -29.69
N LYS A 156 -6.08 2.99 -30.70
CA LYS A 156 -5.40 1.72 -30.92
C LYS A 156 -4.80 1.33 -29.57
N VAL A 157 -5.18 0.16 -29.06
CA VAL A 157 -4.45 -0.45 -27.96
C VAL A 157 -3.08 -0.80 -28.54
N ALA A 158 -2.09 0.04 -28.32
CA ALA A 158 -0.70 -0.37 -28.49
C ALA A 158 -0.43 -1.38 -27.37
N VAL A 159 -0.49 -2.66 -27.73
CA VAL A 159 0.02 -3.73 -26.89
C VAL A 159 1.52 -3.79 -27.14
N ASP A 160 2.25 -2.80 -26.62
CA ASP A 160 3.71 -2.88 -26.60
C ASP A 160 4.06 -3.90 -25.52
N GLY A 161 4.13 -5.16 -25.92
CA GLY A 161 4.56 -6.32 -25.12
C GLY A 161 6.03 -6.26 -24.71
N GLY A 162 6.50 -5.11 -24.24
CA GLY A 162 7.77 -4.95 -23.57
C GLY A 162 7.62 -5.31 -22.10
N PHE A 163 8.27 -6.40 -21.70
CA PHE A 163 8.38 -6.91 -20.34
C PHE A 163 8.94 -5.86 -19.35
#